data_AF-A0ABD5DV32-F1
#
_entry.id   AF-A0ABD5DV32-F1
#
_cell.length_a   1.000
_cell.length_b   1.000
_cell.length_c   1.000
_cell.angle_alpha   90.00
_cell.angle_beta   90.00
_cell.angle_gamma   90.00
#
_symmetry.space_group_name_H-M   'P 1'
#
loop_
_entity.id
_entity.type
_entity.pdbx_description
1 polymer ?
#
loop_
_entity_poly.entity_id
_entity_poly.type
_entity_poly.pdbx_seq_one_letter_code
_entity_poly.pdbx_strand_id
1 'polypeptide(L)'
;SYHGALTARSFMQQWCGLPVDVYWPFLLDDSALTLSDKALVIGISQGGGSLSTLAAMERARAAGHLTASMAGEAPAVIDRAADLVLTVHCG
;
A
#
# COMPACT_ATOMS: atom_id res chain seq x y z
N SER A 1 5.36 -2.38 9.70
CA SER A 1 4.67 -2.58 8.40
C SER A 1 5.61 -3.00 7.27
N TYR A 2 6.59 -2.18 6.87
CA TYR A 2 7.46 -2.44 5.70
C TYR A 2 8.13 -3.84 5.70
N HIS A 3 8.75 -4.26 6.81
CA HIS A 3 9.37 -5.58 6.88
C HIS A 3 8.38 -6.73 6.73
N GLY A 4 7.15 -6.60 7.24
CA GLY A 4 6.10 -7.59 7.03
C GLY A 4 5.73 -7.73 5.54
N ALA A 5 5.67 -6.60 4.82
CA ALA A 5 5.46 -6.59 3.38
C ALA A 5 6.64 -7.23 2.62
N LEU A 6 7.89 -6.94 3.02
CA LEU A 6 9.07 -7.59 2.44
C LEU A 6 9.06 -9.11 2.63
N THR A 7 8.69 -9.58 3.82
CA THR A 7 8.54 -11.02 4.08
C THR A 7 7.46 -11.65 3.22
N ALA A 8 6.34 -10.96 3.00
CA ALA A 8 5.22 -11.46 2.18
C ALA A 8 5.48 -11.39 0.67
N ARG A 9 6.45 -10.58 0.21
CA ARG A 9 6.69 -10.28 -1.22
C ARG A 9 6.81 -11.55 -2.07
N SER A 10 7.72 -12.45 -1.73
CA SER A 10 7.99 -13.65 -2.54
C SER A 10 6.75 -14.56 -2.63
N PHE A 11 6.02 -14.71 -1.52
CA PHE A 11 4.77 -15.45 -1.50
C PHE A 11 3.71 -14.81 -2.42
N MET A 12 3.51 -13.49 -2.34
CA MET A 12 2.54 -12.81 -3.20
C MET A 12 2.93 -12.88 -4.68
N GLN A 13 4.22 -12.76 -5.01
CA GLN A 13 4.70 -12.92 -6.40
C GLN A 13 4.36 -14.31 -6.94
N GLN A 14 4.61 -15.36 -6.16
CA GLN A 14 4.33 -16.74 -6.56
C GLN A 14 2.83 -17.03 -6.65
N TRP A 15 2.07 -16.58 -5.65
CA TRP A 15 0.63 -16.87 -5.56
C TRP A 15 -0.19 -16.12 -6.61
N CYS A 16 0.10 -14.82 -6.80
CA CYS A 16 -0.63 -13.99 -7.74
C CYS A 16 -0.11 -14.11 -9.18
N GLY A 17 1.15 -14.55 -9.38
CA GLY A 17 1.79 -14.54 -10.69
C GLY A 17 2.05 -13.13 -11.24
N LEU A 18 2.17 -12.13 -10.37
CA LEU A 18 2.34 -10.71 -10.71
C LEU A 18 3.64 -10.16 -10.11
N PRO A 19 4.26 -9.13 -10.73
CA PRO A 19 5.30 -8.34 -10.08
C PRO A 19 4.78 -7.74 -8.77
N VAL A 20 5.61 -7.81 -7.72
CA VAL A 20 5.32 -7.20 -6.42
C VAL A 20 6.59 -6.55 -5.93
N ASP A 21 6.52 -5.26 -5.65
CA ASP A 21 7.61 -4.49 -5.09
C ASP A 21 7.19 -3.83 -3.79
N VAL A 22 8.17 -3.57 -2.92
CA VAL A 22 7.93 -3.04 -1.58
C VAL A 22 8.76 -1.79 -1.42
N TYR A 23 8.08 -0.68 -1.13
CA TYR A 23 8.70 0.62 -0.99
C TYR A 23 8.54 1.13 0.44
N TRP A 24 9.55 1.85 0.92
CA TRP A 24 9.31 2.82 1.97
C TRP A 24 8.40 3.92 1.40
N PRO A 25 7.41 4.44 2.15
CA PRO A 25 6.43 5.38 1.58
C PRO A 25 7.06 6.62 0.95
N PHE A 26 8.17 7.12 1.51
CA PHE A 26 8.89 8.28 1.01
C PHE A 26 9.75 7.99 -0.24
N LEU A 27 9.90 6.73 -0.65
CA LEU A 27 10.59 6.32 -1.88
C LEU A 27 9.62 5.98 -3.03
N LEU A 28 8.31 5.98 -2.79
CA LEU A 28 7.32 5.78 -3.84
C LEU A 28 7.06 7.10 -4.56
N ASP A 29 7.98 7.49 -5.43
CA ASP A 29 7.87 8.70 -6.26
C ASP A 29 7.18 8.43 -7.61
N ASP A 30 7.03 9.48 -8.41
CA ASP A 30 6.36 9.39 -9.71
C ASP A 30 7.09 8.43 -10.66
N SER A 31 8.42 8.34 -10.56
CA SER A 31 9.21 7.42 -11.39
C SER A 31 8.89 5.97 -11.07
N ALA A 32 8.79 5.63 -9.78
CA ALA A 32 8.40 4.30 -9.34
C ALA A 32 6.96 3.95 -9.77
N LEU A 33 6.05 4.91 -9.72
CA LEU A 33 4.66 4.72 -10.13
C LEU A 33 4.53 4.52 -11.65
N THR A 34 5.38 5.14 -12.47
CA THR A 34 5.37 4.95 -13.94
C THR A 34 5.92 3.60 -14.43
N LEU A 35 6.44 2.76 -13.53
CA LEU A 35 6.91 1.41 -13.91
C LEU A 35 5.78 0.46 -14.33
N SER A 36 4.53 0.82 -14.08
CA SER A 36 3.36 0.06 -14.49
C SER A 36 2.22 0.98 -14.93
N ASP A 37 1.52 0.64 -16.01
CA ASP A 37 0.36 1.40 -16.44
C ASP A 37 -0.80 1.32 -15.43
N LYS A 38 -0.90 0.19 -14.70
CA LYS A 38 -1.93 -0.06 -13.67
C LYS A 38 -1.36 -0.96 -12.58
N ALA A 39 -1.37 -0.47 -11.34
CA ALA A 39 -0.95 -1.20 -10.17
C ALA A 39 -2.03 -1.15 -9.08
N LEU A 40 -1.97 -2.12 -8.15
CA LEU A 40 -2.61 -2.03 -6.85
C LEU A 40 -1.56 -1.57 -5.84
N VAL A 41 -1.73 -0.39 -5.27
CA VAL A 41 -0.85 0.15 -4.21
C VAL A 41 -1.49 -0.06 -2.86
N ILE A 42 -0.85 -0.87 -2.01
CA ILE A 42 -1.35 -1.21 -0.67
C ILE A 42 -0.56 -0.43 0.38
N GLY A 43 -1.20 0.53 1.03
CA GLY A 43 -0.62 1.25 2.16
C GLY A 43 -0.81 0.47 3.47
N ILE A 44 0.29 0.07 4.10
CA ILE A 44 0.25 -0.76 5.30
C ILE A 44 0.68 0.05 6.53
N SER A 45 -0.22 0.25 7.50
CA SER A 45 0.05 0.97 8.75
C SER A 45 -0.74 0.33 9.89
N GLN A 46 -0.06 -0.30 10.86
CA GLN A 46 -0.74 -1.06 11.94
C GLN A 46 -1.76 -0.19 12.71
N GLY A 47 -1.35 0.96 13.26
CA GLY A 47 -2.28 1.91 13.90
C GLY A 47 -2.96 2.87 12.93
N GLY A 48 -2.88 2.64 11.62
CA GLY A 48 -3.61 3.42 10.61
C GLY A 48 -3.24 4.90 10.42
N GLY A 49 -2.41 5.49 11.28
CA GLY A 49 -2.14 6.93 11.38
C GLY A 49 -0.95 7.48 10.57
N SER A 50 -0.27 6.66 9.76
CA SER A 50 0.96 7.08 9.08
C SER A 50 0.71 8.08 7.95
N LEU A 51 1.07 9.36 8.17
CA LEU A 51 0.92 10.42 7.17
C LEU A 51 1.79 10.22 5.93
N SER A 52 2.99 9.62 6.07
CA SER A 52 3.85 9.32 4.91
C SER A 52 3.26 8.19 4.06
N THR A 53 2.59 7.22 4.68
CA THR A 53 1.82 6.18 3.97
C THR A 53 0.61 6.79 3.27
N LEU A 54 -0.14 7.67 3.94
CA LEU A 54 -1.27 8.37 3.34
C LEU A 54 -0.82 9.16 2.10
N ALA A 55 0.23 9.98 2.22
CA ALA A 55 0.73 10.79 1.11
C ALA A 55 1.20 9.95 -0.10
N ALA A 56 1.82 8.79 0.15
CA ALA A 56 2.22 7.86 -0.90
C ALA A 56 1.00 7.24 -1.62
N MET A 57 -0.06 6.90 -0.87
CA MET A 57 -1.31 6.40 -1.44
C MET A 57 -2.03 7.49 -2.25
N GLU A 58 -2.09 8.72 -1.75
CA GLU A 58 -2.67 9.86 -2.48
C GLU A 58 -1.95 10.11 -3.80
N ARG A 59 -0.61 10.02 -3.81
CA ARG A 59 0.19 10.11 -5.04
C ARG A 59 -0.12 8.98 -6.02
N ALA A 60 -0.18 7.74 -5.53
CA ALA A 60 -0.54 6.59 -6.36
C ALA A 60 -1.93 6.71 -6.98
N ARG A 61 -2.91 7.18 -6.19
CA ARG A 61 -4.27 7.44 -6.66
C ARG A 61 -4.30 8.55 -7.70
N ALA A 62 -3.55 9.63 -7.48
CA ALA A 62 -3.44 10.73 -8.45
C ALA A 62 -2.78 10.28 -9.77
N ALA A 63 -1.87 9.31 -9.72
CA ALA A 63 -1.29 8.65 -10.89
C ALA A 63 -2.24 7.65 -11.58
N GLY A 64 -3.45 7.44 -11.06
CA GLY A 64 -4.46 6.57 -11.66
C GLY A 64 -4.38 5.09 -11.26
N HIS A 65 -3.58 4.76 -10.24
CA HIS A 65 -3.53 3.40 -9.70
C HIS A 65 -4.68 3.13 -8.73
N LEU A 66 -5.01 1.85 -8.56
CA LEU A 66 -5.95 1.42 -7.53
C LEU A 66 -5.23 1.41 -6.18
N THR A 67 -5.91 1.87 -5.14
CA THR A 67 -5.32 1.97 -3.80
C THR A 67 -6.07 1.14 -2.78
N ALA A 68 -5.33 0.52 -1.86
CA ALA A 68 -5.90 -0.19 -0.72
C ALA A 68 -5.21 0.22 0.58
N SER A 69 -5.97 0.39 1.66
CA SER A 69 -5.43 0.53 3.01
C SER A 69 -5.41 -0.81 3.72
N MET A 70 -4.41 -1.02 4.56
CA MET A 70 -4.32 -2.17 5.45
C MET A 70 -3.85 -1.72 6.83
N ALA A 71 -4.76 -1.75 7.80
CA ALA A 71 -4.56 -1.34 9.18
C ALA A 71 -5.12 -2.38 10.16
N GLY A 72 -4.63 -2.35 11.41
CA GLY A 72 -5.08 -3.24 12.50
C GLY A 72 -6.48 -2.90 13.00
N GLU A 73 -6.88 -1.65 12.81
CA GLU A 73 -8.14 -1.08 13.27
C GLU A 73 -8.81 -0.28 12.15
N ALA A 74 -10.12 -0.10 12.27
CA ALA A 74 -10.92 0.77 11.43
C ALA A 74 -11.81 1.65 12.31
N PRO A 75 -11.98 2.95 11.98
CA PRO A 75 -11.42 3.65 10.83
C PRO A 75 -9.95 4.04 11.01
N ALA A 76 -9.17 3.98 9.92
CA ALA A 76 -7.78 4.42 9.85
C ALA A 76 -7.62 5.71 9.04
N VAL A 77 -6.62 6.53 9.38
CA VAL A 77 -6.33 7.77 8.61
C VAL A 77 -5.99 7.43 7.16
N ILE A 78 -5.26 6.34 6.92
CA ILE A 78 -4.90 5.88 5.57
C ILE A 78 -6.10 5.42 4.73
N ASP A 79 -7.27 5.14 5.33
CA ASP A 79 -8.48 4.76 4.59
C ASP A 79 -8.99 5.90 3.70
N ARG A 80 -8.66 7.15 4.03
CA ARG A 80 -9.04 8.34 3.27
C ARG A 80 -8.54 8.33 1.83
N ALA A 81 -7.41 7.67 1.59
CA ALA A 81 -6.82 7.56 0.27
C ALA A 81 -7.04 6.20 -0.38
N ALA A 82 -7.86 5.32 0.22
CA ALA A 82 -8.08 3.97 -0.27
C ALA A 82 -9.36 3.87 -1.13
N ASP A 83 -9.30 3.03 -2.16
CA ASP A 83 -10.49 2.53 -2.87
C ASP A 83 -11.00 1.23 -2.24
N LEU A 84 -10.10 0.48 -1.59
CA LEU A 84 -10.37 -0.76 -0.87
C LEU A 84 -9.83 -0.69 0.56
N VAL A 85 -10.66 -0.98 1.56
CA VAL A 85 -10.22 -1.04 2.98
C VAL A 85 -10.04 -2.51 3.38
N LEU A 86 -8.80 -2.90 3.66
CA LEU A 86 -8.39 -4.27 4.00
C LEU A 86 -7.98 -4.36 5.48
N THR A 87 -8.89 -4.01 6.40
CA THR A 87 -8.61 -4.08 7.84
C THR A 87 -8.24 -5.50 8.25
N VAL A 88 -7.14 -5.63 8.99
CA VAL A 88 -6.65 -6.89 9.54
C VAL A 88 -6.82 -6.82 11.05
N HIS A 89 -7.94 -7.31 11.57
CA HIS A 89 -8.22 -7.31 13.01
C HIS A 89 -7.22 -8.20 13.75
N CYS A 90 -6.17 -7.60 14.29
CA CYS A 90 -5.07 -8.31 14.95
C CYS A 90 -4.79 -7.87 16.39
N GLY A 91 -5.64 -7.02 16.97
CA GLY A 91 -5.63 -6.65 18.40
C GLY A 91 -5.23 -5.22 18.67
#